data_AF-L7U1M6-F1
#
_entry.id   AF-L7U1M6-F1
#
_cell.length_a   1.000
_cell.length_b   1.000
_cell.length_c   1.000
_cell.angle_alpha   90.00
_cell.angle_beta   90.00
_cell.angle_gamma   90.00
#
_symmetry.space_group_name_H-M   'P 1'
#
loop_
_entity.id
_entity.type
_entity.pdbx_description
1 polymer ?
#
loop_
_entity_poly.entity_id
_entity_poly.type
_entity_poly.pdbx_seq_one_letter_code
_entity_poly.pdbx_strand_id
1 'polypeptide(L)'
;MTSSPSAPLSRPSSNERSVAVASAVFLLVALFLSGGTVGLTVGVVLDQALSPATHHGFPGLGGLLVGTPVGALLGAGTALFLMRGRTPSQRLRLALLALTVGTACALGLWGSVLLGLMDW
;
A
#
# COMPACT_ATOMS: atom_id res chain seq x y z
N MET A 1 -32.31 -20.93 -43.42
CA MET A 1 -31.09 -20.12 -43.32
C MET A 1 -31.35 -19.03 -42.29
N THR A 2 -30.96 -19.25 -41.04
CA THR A 2 -31.17 -18.32 -39.91
C THR A 2 -29.86 -17.58 -39.65
N SER A 3 -29.78 -16.33 -40.09
CA SER A 3 -28.65 -15.44 -39.84
C SER A 3 -28.68 -14.96 -38.39
N SER A 4 -27.76 -15.45 -37.56
CA SER A 4 -27.54 -14.89 -36.22
C SER A 4 -27.12 -13.43 -36.32
N PRO A 5 -27.78 -12.51 -35.60
CA PRO A 5 -27.32 -11.13 -35.50
C PRO A 5 -26.04 -11.09 -34.66
N SER A 6 -24.96 -10.64 -35.30
CA SER A 6 -23.69 -10.29 -34.67
C SER A 6 -23.94 -9.17 -33.65
N ALA A 7 -23.79 -9.52 -32.37
CA ALA A 7 -23.89 -8.56 -31.28
C ALA A 7 -22.87 -7.42 -31.50
N PRO A 8 -23.29 -6.15 -31.40
CA PRO A 8 -22.38 -5.03 -31.55
C PRO A 8 -21.36 -5.06 -30.39
N LEU A 9 -20.08 -5.11 -30.74
CA LEU A 9 -18.97 -4.84 -29.82
C LEU A 9 -19.11 -3.39 -29.32
N SER A 10 -19.79 -3.22 -28.19
CA SER A 10 -19.91 -1.95 -27.49
C SER A 10 -18.51 -1.50 -27.05
N ARG A 11 -17.98 -0.47 -27.72
CA ARG A 11 -16.76 0.20 -27.27
C ARG A 11 -17.03 0.77 -25.88
N PRO A 12 -16.16 0.52 -24.89
CA PRO A 12 -16.34 1.07 -23.56
C PRO A 12 -16.36 2.59 -23.64
N SER A 13 -17.34 3.18 -22.97
CA SER A 13 -17.54 4.64 -22.93
C SER A 13 -16.31 5.31 -22.29
N SER A 14 -16.03 6.57 -22.64
CA SER A 14 -14.90 7.32 -22.06
C SER A 14 -14.91 7.33 -20.52
N ASN A 15 -16.11 7.34 -19.92
CA ASN A 15 -16.31 7.25 -18.48
C ASN A 15 -15.80 5.93 -17.88
N GLU A 16 -16.04 4.79 -18.53
CA GLU A 16 -15.59 3.49 -18.02
C GLU A 16 -14.07 3.37 -17.99
N ARG A 17 -13.38 3.95 -18.99
CA ARG A 17 -11.92 4.01 -19.01
C ARG A 17 -11.39 4.91 -17.90
N SER A 18 -11.98 6.09 -17.72
CA SER A 18 -11.60 7.03 -16.66
C SER A 18 -11.75 6.40 -15.27
N VAL A 19 -12.85 5.67 -15.01
CA VAL A 19 -13.07 4.97 -13.73
C VAL A 19 -12.08 3.82 -13.54
N ALA A 20 -11.76 3.06 -14.60
CA ALA A 20 -10.77 1.98 -14.54
C ALA A 20 -9.35 2.50 -14.24
N VAL A 21 -8.97 3.64 -14.84
CA VAL A 21 -7.67 4.29 -14.59
C VAL A 21 -7.64 4.91 -13.19
N ALA A 22 -8.67 5.66 -12.79
CA ALA A 22 -8.73 6.27 -11.46
C ALA A 22 -8.68 5.23 -10.34
N SER A 23 -9.41 4.11 -10.47
CA SER A 23 -9.37 3.01 -9.48
C SER A 23 -8.03 2.27 -9.47
N ALA A 24 -7.35 2.16 -10.61
CA ALA A 24 -6.00 1.61 -10.68
C ALA A 24 -4.99 2.52 -9.96
N VAL A 25 -4.99 3.82 -10.28
CA VAL A 25 -4.12 4.80 -9.63
C VAL A 25 -4.39 4.84 -8.13
N PHE A 26 -5.65 4.84 -7.71
CA PHE A 26 -6.02 4.82 -6.30
C PHE A 26 -5.48 3.59 -5.57
N LEU A 27 -5.62 2.40 -6.15
CA LEU A 27 -5.06 1.17 -5.57
C LEU A 27 -3.53 1.21 -5.50
N LEU A 28 -2.87 1.76 -6.51
CA LEU A 28 -1.41 1.91 -6.53
C LEU A 28 -0.93 2.83 -5.41
N VAL A 29 -1.54 4.00 -5.29
CA VAL A 29 -1.20 4.98 -4.25
C VAL A 29 -1.50 4.41 -2.86
N ALA A 30 -2.66 3.77 -2.67
CA ALA A 30 -3.04 3.15 -1.40
C ALA A 30 -2.04 2.08 -0.96
N LEU A 31 -1.66 1.17 -1.85
CA LEU A 31 -0.71 0.09 -1.55
C LEU A 31 0.72 0.59 -1.39
N PHE A 32 1.13 1.61 -2.15
CA PHE A 32 2.44 2.26 -2.00
C PHE A 32 2.56 2.91 -0.62
N LEU A 33 1.56 3.71 -0.23
CA LEU A 33 1.53 4.37 1.07
C LEU A 33 1.43 3.35 2.21
N SER A 34 0.53 2.37 2.11
CA SER A 34 0.40 1.33 3.13
C SER A 34 1.68 0.49 3.25
N GLY A 35 2.26 0.11 2.11
CA GLY A 35 3.52 -0.61 2.06
C GLY A 35 4.67 0.17 2.70
N GLY A 36 4.76 1.48 2.42
CA GLY A 36 5.73 2.37 3.07
C GLY A 36 5.52 2.44 4.59
N THR A 37 4.28 2.62 5.06
CA THR A 37 3.98 2.64 6.50
C THR A 37 4.31 1.32 7.19
N VAL A 38 4.00 0.17 6.56
CA VAL A 38 4.31 -1.17 7.08
C VAL A 38 5.82 -1.42 7.09
N GLY A 39 6.51 -1.03 6.02
CA GLY A 39 7.96 -1.12 5.94
C GLY A 39 8.65 -0.29 7.01
N LEU A 40 8.12 0.89 7.32
CA LEU A 40 8.59 1.73 8.42
C LEU A 40 8.34 1.09 9.78
N THR A 41 7.14 0.56 10.07
CA THR A 41 6.86 -0.17 11.32
C THR A 41 7.83 -1.32 11.52
N VAL A 42 7.93 -2.20 10.51
CA VAL A 42 8.79 -3.39 10.59
C VAL A 42 10.24 -2.97 10.71
N GLY A 43 10.67 -1.98 9.94
CA GLY A 43 12.03 -1.48 9.95
C GLY A 43 12.43 -0.88 11.29
N VAL A 44 11.57 -0.08 11.92
CA VAL A 44 11.81 0.50 13.26
C VAL A 44 11.87 -0.60 14.33
N VAL A 45 10.98 -1.59 14.28
CA VAL A 45 11.00 -2.73 15.21
C VAL A 45 12.25 -3.58 15.02
N LEU A 46 12.69 -3.83 13.78
CA LEU A 46 13.92 -4.57 13.49
C LEU A 46 15.16 -3.80 13.97
N ASP A 47 15.21 -2.49 13.74
CA ASP A 47 16.30 -1.61 14.15
C ASP A 47 16.49 -1.67 15.67
N GLN A 48 15.39 -1.61 16.43
CA GLN A 48 15.41 -1.78 17.89
C GLN A 48 15.79 -3.20 18.34
N ALA A 49 15.32 -4.24 17.64
CA ALA A 49 15.61 -5.62 18.00
C ALA A 49 17.09 -6.01 17.75
N LEU A 50 17.71 -5.45 16.71
CA LEU A 50 19.08 -5.79 16.30
C LEU A 50 20.14 -4.91 16.97
N SER A 51 19.81 -3.66 17.32
CA SER A 51 20.74 -2.73 17.95
C SER A 51 20.17 -2.08 19.23
N PRO A 52 19.82 -2.85 20.27
CA PRO A 52 19.37 -2.28 21.54
C PRO A 52 20.49 -1.50 22.30
N ALA A 53 21.75 -1.61 21.86
CA ALA A 53 22.91 -1.12 22.62
C ALA A 53 23.50 0.22 22.14
N THR A 54 23.08 0.76 20.98
CA THR A 54 23.67 1.98 20.40
C THR A 54 22.76 3.19 20.60
N HIS A 55 22.74 3.70 21.84
CA HIS A 55 21.99 4.89 22.28
C HIS A 55 22.46 6.23 21.65
N HIS A 56 23.26 6.21 20.57
CA HIS A 56 23.88 7.39 19.98
C HIS A 56 23.57 7.51 18.48
N GLY A 57 22.30 7.73 18.16
CA GLY A 57 21.86 8.16 16.83
C GLY A 57 20.48 7.63 16.46
N PHE A 58 19.44 8.46 16.67
CA PHE A 58 18.10 8.35 16.07
C PHE A 58 17.57 6.90 15.88
N PRO A 59 17.00 6.30 16.94
CA PRO A 59 16.33 5.00 16.81
C PRO A 59 15.25 5.08 15.72
N GLY A 60 15.31 4.16 14.74
CA GLY A 60 14.39 4.14 13.62
C GLY A 60 14.91 4.78 12.32
N LEU A 61 16.13 5.32 12.27
CA LEU A 61 16.76 5.76 11.01
C LEU A 61 16.91 4.60 10.02
N GLY A 62 17.30 3.41 10.49
CA GLY A 62 17.37 2.21 9.64
C GLY A 62 16.00 1.83 9.08
N GLY A 63 14.96 1.92 9.92
CA GLY A 63 13.58 1.72 9.50
C GLY A 63 13.07 2.76 8.50
N LEU A 64 13.47 4.03 8.68
CA LEU A 64 13.11 5.13 7.79
C LEU A 64 13.82 5.01 6.44
N LEU A 65 15.14 4.79 6.45
CA LEU A 65 16.01 4.79 5.26
C LEU A 65 15.90 3.51 4.43
N VAL A 66 15.62 2.37 5.07
CA VAL A 66 15.58 1.06 4.39
C VAL A 66 14.17 0.48 4.40
N GLY A 67 13.50 0.50 5.55
CA GLY A 67 12.16 -0.08 5.72
C GLY A 67 11.12 0.60 4.84
N THR A 68 11.03 1.93 4.89
CA THR A 68 10.05 2.70 4.10
C THR A 68 10.18 2.50 2.58
N PRO A 69 11.37 2.65 1.95
CA PRO A 69 11.48 2.45 0.51
C PRO A 69 11.27 0.99 0.09
N VAL A 70 11.75 0.01 0.87
CA VAL A 70 11.53 -1.41 0.59
C VAL A 70 10.05 -1.76 0.68
N GLY A 71 9.38 -1.31 1.74
CA GLY A 71 7.93 -1.51 1.92
C GLY A 71 7.11 -0.84 0.83
N ALA A 72 7.47 0.38 0.43
CA ALA A 72 6.79 1.10 -0.65
C ALA A 72 6.98 0.44 -2.02
N LEU A 73 8.18 -0.09 -2.32
CA LEU A 73 8.45 -0.86 -3.54
C LEU A 73 7.66 -2.18 -3.57
N LEU A 74 7.59 -2.89 -2.44
CA LEU A 74 6.76 -4.09 -2.33
C LEU A 74 5.26 -3.76 -2.48
N GLY A 75 4.81 -2.65 -1.91
CA GLY A 75 3.47 -2.11 -2.09
C GLY A 75 3.16 -1.79 -3.56
N ALA A 76 4.07 -1.12 -4.26
CA ALA A 76 3.93 -0.86 -5.70
C ALA A 76 3.94 -2.14 -6.55
N GLY A 77 4.83 -3.09 -6.24
CA GLY A 77 4.92 -4.37 -6.93
C GLY A 77 3.66 -5.22 -6.76
N THR A 78 3.14 -5.29 -5.54
CA THR A 78 1.87 -5.97 -5.25
C THR A 78 0.68 -5.26 -5.91
N ALA A 79 0.68 -3.93 -5.95
CA ALA A 79 -0.34 -3.16 -6.68
C ALA A 79 -0.34 -3.50 -8.18
N LEU A 80 0.82 -3.44 -8.83
CA LEU A 80 0.99 -3.78 -10.25
C LEU A 80 0.58 -5.23 -10.54
N PHE A 81 0.92 -6.16 -9.64
CA PHE A 81 0.50 -7.55 -9.75
C PHE A 81 -1.04 -7.70 -9.65
N LEU A 82 -1.66 -7.03 -8.67
CA LEU A 82 -3.11 -7.06 -8.46
C LEU A 82 -3.91 -6.36 -9.56
N MET A 83 -3.30 -5.43 -10.30
CA MET A 83 -3.93 -4.83 -11.48
C MET A 83 -4.16 -5.85 -12.60
N ARG A 84 -3.40 -6.95 -12.65
CA ARG A 84 -3.29 -7.87 -13.79
C ARG A 84 -4.43 -8.90 -13.90
N GLY A 85 -5.68 -8.49 -13.66
CA GLY A 85 -6.86 -9.34 -13.84
C GLY A 85 -8.06 -9.05 -12.93
N ARG A 86 -8.02 -8.00 -12.10
CA ARG A 86 -9.12 -7.68 -11.16
C ARG A 86 -10.05 -6.58 -11.65
N THR A 87 -11.34 -6.73 -11.33
CA THR A 87 -12.41 -5.76 -11.64
C THR A 87 -12.27 -4.47 -10.80
N PRO A 88 -12.78 -3.32 -11.28
CA PRO A 88 -12.62 -2.04 -10.59
C PRO A 88 -13.19 -2.04 -9.15
N SER A 89 -14.32 -2.71 -8.92
CA SER A 89 -14.92 -2.82 -7.58
C SER A 89 -14.05 -3.62 -6.60
N GLN A 90 -13.35 -4.66 -7.07
CA GLN A 90 -12.42 -5.42 -6.25
C GLN A 90 -11.16 -4.60 -5.92
N ARG A 91 -10.67 -3.81 -6.88
CA ARG A 91 -9.53 -2.89 -6.67
C ARG A 91 -9.86 -1.88 -5.56
N LEU A 92 -11.06 -1.33 -5.56
CA LEU A 92 -11.45 -0.33 -4.57
C LEU A 92 -11.54 -0.91 -3.15
N ARG A 93 -12.07 -2.14 -3.00
CA ARG A 93 -12.09 -2.86 -1.70
C ARG A 93 -10.68 -3.16 -1.18
N LEU A 94 -9.77 -3.59 -2.05
CA LEU A 94 -8.38 -3.86 -1.69
C LEU A 94 -7.65 -2.59 -1.30
N ALA A 95 -7.87 -1.50 -2.03
CA ALA A 95 -7.27 -0.20 -1.73
C ALA A 95 -7.74 0.31 -0.35
N LEU A 96 -9.04 0.15 -0.04
CA LEU A 96 -9.59 0.46 1.29
C LEU A 96 -8.95 -0.40 2.39
N LEU A 97 -8.87 -1.71 2.20
CA LEU A 97 -8.22 -2.61 3.16
C LEU A 97 -6.75 -2.23 3.37
N ALA A 98 -6.01 -1.96 2.30
CA ALA A 98 -4.63 -1.51 2.35
C ALA A 98 -4.49 -0.20 3.15
N LEU A 99 -5.37 0.78 2.89
CA LEU A 99 -5.41 2.04 3.64
C LEU A 99 -5.73 1.84 5.11
N THR A 100 -6.70 0.97 5.45
CA THR A 100 -7.02 0.68 6.87
C THR A 100 -5.85 0.03 7.59
N VAL A 101 -5.11 -0.86 6.92
CA VAL A 101 -3.92 -1.50 7.52
C VAL A 101 -2.78 -0.50 7.66
N GLY A 102 -2.55 0.34 6.65
CA GLY A 102 -1.51 1.38 6.70
C GLY A 102 -1.78 2.42 7.78
N THR A 103 -3.04 2.89 7.91
CA THR A 103 -3.45 3.81 8.97
C THR A 103 -3.37 3.18 10.35
N ALA A 104 -3.77 1.91 10.51
CA ALA A 104 -3.60 1.19 11.77
C ALA A 104 -2.11 1.04 12.16
N CYS A 105 -1.22 0.76 11.20
CA CYS A 105 0.23 0.74 11.44
C CYS A 105 0.77 2.11 11.85
N ALA A 106 0.37 3.17 11.17
CA ALA A 106 0.79 4.54 11.50
C ALA A 106 0.31 4.97 12.89
N LEU A 107 -0.95 4.66 13.23
CA LEU A 107 -1.52 4.91 14.57
C LEU A 107 -0.85 4.05 15.65
N GLY A 108 -0.48 2.80 15.33
CA GLY A 108 0.27 1.92 16.23
C GLY A 108 1.64 2.50 16.58
N LEU A 109 2.40 2.96 15.58
CA LEU A 109 3.68 3.64 15.81
C LEU A 109 3.50 4.90 16.63
N TRP A 110 2.54 5.75 16.25
CA TRP A 110 2.23 6.98 16.98
C TRP A 110 1.84 6.70 18.44
N GLY A 111 1.05 5.65 18.68
CA GLY A 111 0.68 5.19 20.02
C GLY A 111 1.88 4.69 20.82
N SER A 112 2.79 3.94 20.20
CA SER A 112 4.03 3.48 20.83
C SER A 112 4.94 4.65 21.25
N VAL A 113 4.97 5.74 20.47
CA VAL A 113 5.68 6.97 20.85
C VAL A 113 5.00 7.64 22.05
N LEU A 114 3.68 7.82 21.99
CA LEU A 114 2.93 8.52 23.05
C LEU A 114 2.95 7.80 24.40
N LEU A 115 3.00 6.46 24.39
CA LEU A 115 3.03 5.64 25.60
C LEU A 115 4.42 5.53 26.23
N GLY A 116 5.46 6.16 25.64
CA GLY A 116 6.83 6.10 26.17
C GLY A 116 7.46 4.71 26.10
N LEU A 117 6.95 3.83 25.23
CA LEU A 117 7.56 2.51 24.96
C LEU A 117 8.80 2.63 24.08
N MET A 118 8.96 3.78 23.40
CA MET A 118 10.15 4.16 22.66
C MET A 118 10.53 5.58 23.07
N ASP A 119 11.64 5.74 23.79
CA ASP A 119 12.29 7.05 23.95
C ASP A 119 12.98 7.38 22.61
N TRP A 120 12.61 8.51 22.00
CA TRP A 120 13.22 9.03 20.78
C TRP A 120 14.45 9.88 21.12
#